data_AF-A0A7Y5GUK4-F1
#
_entry.id   AF-A0A7Y5GUK4-F1
#
_cell.length_a   1.000
_cell.length_b   1.000
_cell.length_c   1.000
_cell.angle_alpha   90.00
_cell.angle_beta   90.00
_cell.angle_gamma   90.00
#
_symmetry.space_group_name_H-M   'P 1'
#
loop_
_entity.id
_entity.type
_entity.pdbx_description
1 polymer ?
#
loop_
_entity_poly.entity_id
_entity_poly.type
_entity_poly.pdbx_seq_one_letter_code
_entity_poly.pdbx_strand_id
1 'polypeptide(L)'
;MLSFVSRYLKPEIKITHSNELREGPAIVTGTSRAAESLLTTPFRSVRCIAYSYKGYVSVDSRKGAVPSLIREETAYTTFMLDLPGGETVTAIPQKPGSGMSADEHRTMQFNRGNEFVAVEEAIRPGKKVQVEGMVVRRNGQWEIKYKLLTDLGGADGADSTARRKK
;
A
#
# COMPACT_ATOMS: atom_id res chain seq x y z
N MET A 1 -13.26 -31.35 -39.15
CA MET A 1 -12.04 -30.51 -39.35
C MET A 1 -12.42 -29.09 -38.99
N LEU A 2 -11.82 -28.34 -38.06
CA LEU A 2 -10.54 -28.43 -37.36
C LEU A 2 -10.69 -27.89 -35.93
N SER A 3 -9.98 -28.55 -35.02
CA SER A 3 -9.81 -28.20 -33.61
C SER A 3 -8.98 -26.93 -33.46
N PHE A 4 -9.33 -26.05 -32.53
CA PHE A 4 -8.35 -25.18 -31.87
C PHE A 4 -8.39 -25.44 -30.36
N VAL A 5 -7.50 -26.34 -29.97
CA VAL A 5 -7.07 -26.51 -28.59
C VAL A 5 -6.20 -25.29 -28.26
N SER A 6 -6.67 -24.40 -27.40
CA SER A 6 -5.79 -23.55 -26.62
C SER A 6 -6.01 -23.88 -25.14
N ARG A 7 -5.29 -24.92 -24.71
CA ARG A 7 -5.08 -25.22 -23.29
C ARG A 7 -4.11 -24.18 -22.75
N TYR A 8 -4.63 -23.10 -22.20
CA TYR A 8 -4.01 -22.42 -21.07
C TYR A 8 -5.07 -22.29 -19.98
N LEU A 9 -5.34 -23.40 -19.32
CA LEU A 9 -5.90 -23.38 -17.97
C LEU A 9 -4.88 -22.61 -17.12
N LYS A 10 -5.13 -21.32 -16.91
CA LYS A 10 -4.51 -20.61 -15.78
C LYS A 10 -4.80 -21.48 -14.56
N PRO A 11 -3.80 -21.88 -13.77
CA PRO A 11 -4.09 -22.57 -12.53
C PRO A 11 -5.04 -21.64 -11.74
N GLU A 12 -6.23 -22.14 -11.41
CA GLU A 12 -7.06 -21.52 -10.40
C GLU A 12 -6.20 -21.48 -9.15
N ILE A 13 -5.67 -20.28 -8.87
CA ILE A 13 -4.91 -20.02 -7.67
C ILE A 13 -5.90 -20.17 -6.51
N LYS A 14 -5.93 -21.36 -5.92
CA LYS A 14 -6.65 -21.60 -4.66
C LYS A 14 -5.94 -20.82 -3.58
N ILE A 15 -6.46 -19.64 -3.30
CA ILE A 15 -6.04 -18.83 -2.17
C ILE A 15 -6.43 -19.61 -0.92
N THR A 16 -5.43 -20.17 -0.23
CA THR A 16 -5.67 -20.92 1.00
C THR A 16 -5.64 -19.92 2.15
N HIS A 17 -6.78 -19.74 2.83
CA HIS A 17 -6.82 -19.13 4.16
C HIS A 17 -6.34 -20.18 5.17
N SER A 18 -5.02 -20.39 5.27
CA SER A 18 -4.44 -21.32 6.25
C SER A 18 -3.71 -20.57 7.36
N ASN A 19 -3.90 -21.02 8.60
CA ASN A 19 -3.05 -20.62 9.74
C ASN A 19 -1.63 -21.20 9.62
N GLU A 20 -1.39 -22.12 8.68
CA GLU A 20 -0.09 -22.70 8.38
C GLU A 20 0.46 -22.10 7.08
N LEU A 21 1.68 -21.60 7.11
CA LEU A 21 2.37 -21.13 5.92
C LEU A 21 2.72 -22.30 5.00
N ARG A 22 2.41 -22.14 3.73
CA ARG A 22 2.77 -23.08 2.66
C ARG A 22 3.29 -22.29 1.47
N GLU A 23 4.26 -22.86 0.76
CA GLU A 23 4.74 -22.25 -0.48
C GLU A 23 3.61 -22.16 -1.50
N GLY A 24 3.58 -21.06 -2.24
CA GLY A 24 2.57 -20.77 -3.24
C GLY A 24 1.78 -19.50 -2.96
N PRO A 25 0.74 -19.23 -3.75
CA PRO A 25 -0.05 -18.02 -3.56
C PRO A 25 -0.90 -18.09 -2.29
N ALA A 26 -0.88 -17.03 -1.49
CA ALA A 26 -1.63 -16.96 -0.25
C ALA A 26 -2.11 -15.54 0.06
N ILE A 27 -3.17 -15.46 0.87
CA ILE A 27 -3.56 -14.26 1.60
C ILE A 27 -3.22 -14.49 3.06
N VAL A 28 -2.30 -13.70 3.59
CA VAL A 28 -1.80 -13.82 4.95
C VAL A 28 -2.19 -12.59 5.74
N THR A 29 -2.71 -12.79 6.95
CA THR A 29 -3.09 -11.68 7.86
C THR A 29 -2.20 -11.70 9.08
N GLY A 30 -1.66 -10.54 9.43
CA GLY A 30 -0.75 -10.42 10.57
C GLY A 30 -0.58 -8.99 11.03
N THR A 31 0.26 -8.79 12.05
CA THR A 31 0.66 -7.48 12.53
C THR A 31 1.93 -7.06 11.83
N SER A 32 1.94 -5.89 11.20
CA SER A 32 3.13 -5.36 10.56
C SER A 32 4.15 -4.91 11.59
N ARG A 33 5.44 -5.12 11.28
CA ARG A 33 6.58 -4.68 12.07
C ARG A 33 7.61 -4.06 11.13
N ALA A 34 8.28 -3.02 11.61
CA ALA A 34 9.31 -2.35 10.83
C ALA A 34 10.45 -3.33 10.49
N ALA A 35 10.89 -3.31 9.23
CA ALA A 35 12.18 -3.86 8.83
C ALA A 35 13.27 -2.76 8.96
N GLU A 36 14.46 -3.01 8.40
CA GLU A 36 15.58 -2.06 8.42
C GLU A 36 15.24 -0.72 7.75
N SER A 37 14.45 -0.73 6.68
CA SER A 37 14.04 0.46 5.94
C SER A 37 12.54 0.73 6.07
N LEU A 38 12.20 1.98 6.43
CA LEU A 38 10.82 2.50 6.39
C LEU A 38 10.74 3.64 5.37
N LEU A 39 9.58 3.76 4.74
CA LEU A 39 9.25 4.92 3.93
C LEU A 39 8.94 6.10 4.83
N THR A 40 9.06 7.30 4.27
CA THR A 40 8.58 8.53 4.90
C THR A 40 7.61 9.19 3.94
N THR A 41 6.40 9.53 4.41
CA THR A 41 5.42 10.17 3.55
C THR A 41 5.88 11.58 3.15
N PRO A 42 5.66 12.01 1.89
CA PRO A 42 6.22 13.27 1.40
C PRO A 42 5.57 14.52 2.01
N PHE A 43 4.31 14.43 2.46
CA PHE A 43 3.57 15.58 2.97
C PHE A 43 3.61 15.65 4.50
N ARG A 44 3.20 14.59 5.22
CA ARG A 44 3.19 14.60 6.70
C ARG A 44 4.48 14.09 7.34
N SER A 45 5.48 13.68 6.56
CA SER A 45 6.76 13.14 7.08
C SER A 45 6.58 11.95 8.03
N VAL A 46 5.60 11.08 7.77
CA VAL A 46 5.26 9.94 8.62
C VAL A 46 6.04 8.70 8.19
N ARG A 47 6.70 8.03 9.15
CA ARG A 47 7.34 6.73 8.88
C ARG A 47 6.31 5.62 8.70
N CYS A 48 6.40 4.88 7.59
CA CYS A 48 5.39 3.90 7.19
C CYS A 48 5.97 2.72 6.41
N ILE A 49 5.20 1.64 6.31
CA ILE A 49 5.51 0.47 5.46
C ILE A 49 4.94 0.60 4.05
N ALA A 50 3.91 1.43 3.90
CA ALA A 50 3.31 1.80 2.63
C ALA A 50 2.57 3.14 2.77
N TYR A 51 2.42 3.85 1.67
CA TYR A 51 1.56 5.03 1.62
C TYR A 51 0.92 5.22 0.23
N SER A 52 -0.24 5.88 0.22
CA SER A 52 -0.86 6.46 -0.97
C SER A 52 -0.82 7.98 -0.87
N TYR A 53 -0.44 8.64 -1.96
CA TYR A 53 -0.36 10.10 -2.05
C TYR A 53 -1.15 10.57 -3.27
N LYS A 54 -1.99 11.59 -3.06
CA LYS A 54 -2.74 12.25 -4.14
C LYS A 54 -2.61 13.77 -4.00
N GLY A 55 -2.15 14.42 -5.06
CA GLY A 55 -2.07 15.87 -5.18
C GLY A 55 -3.10 16.39 -6.16
N TYR A 56 -3.85 17.40 -5.76
CA TYR A 56 -4.91 18.05 -6.51
C TYR A 56 -4.64 19.54 -6.67
N VAL A 57 -5.18 20.14 -7.72
CA VAL A 57 -5.31 21.59 -7.86
C VAL A 57 -6.75 21.96 -8.16
N SER A 58 -7.21 23.09 -7.64
CA SER A 58 -8.50 23.66 -8.02
C SER A 58 -8.42 24.25 -9.43
N VAL A 59 -9.27 23.80 -10.34
CA VAL A 59 -9.37 24.36 -11.69
C VAL A 59 -10.74 25.01 -11.84
N ASP A 60 -10.76 26.26 -12.28
CA ASP A 60 -12.00 26.96 -12.58
C ASP A 60 -12.71 26.32 -13.78
N SER A 61 -13.96 25.91 -13.56
CA SER A 61 -14.86 25.46 -14.62
C SER A 61 -16.05 26.41 -14.73
N ARG A 62 -16.80 26.32 -15.84
CA ARG A 62 -18.06 27.07 -16.02
C ARG A 62 -19.09 26.83 -14.90
N LYS A 63 -18.94 25.77 -14.11
CA LYS A 63 -19.84 25.38 -13.00
C LYS A 63 -19.21 25.58 -11.61
N GLY A 64 -18.04 26.22 -11.53
CA GLY A 64 -17.27 26.44 -10.30
C GLY A 64 -15.94 25.69 -10.27
N ALA A 65 -15.20 25.86 -9.17
CA ALA A 65 -13.93 25.20 -8.90
C ALA A 65 -14.07 23.67 -8.80
N VAL A 66 -13.29 22.91 -9.57
CA VAL A 66 -13.27 21.44 -9.56
C VAL A 66 -11.84 20.95 -9.23
N PRO A 67 -11.67 19.97 -8.32
CA PRO A 67 -10.37 19.39 -8.06
C PRO A 67 -9.89 18.57 -9.27
N SER A 68 -8.69 18.87 -9.75
CA SER A 68 -7.99 18.13 -10.80
C SER A 68 -6.79 17.39 -10.21
N LEU A 69 -6.71 16.08 -10.42
CA LEU A 69 -5.59 15.25 -9.96
C LEU A 69 -4.35 15.55 -10.80
N ILE A 70 -3.28 16.01 -10.16
CA ILE A 70 -2.01 16.34 -10.83
C ILE A 70 -0.89 15.34 -10.52
N ARG A 71 -1.04 14.60 -9.42
CA ARG A 71 -0.06 13.60 -9.00
C ARG A 71 -0.75 12.51 -8.19
N GLU A 72 -0.42 11.27 -8.49
CA GLU A 72 -0.80 10.10 -7.72
C GLU A 72 0.42 9.20 -7.60
N GLU A 73 0.71 8.72 -6.40
CA GLU A 73 1.82 7.81 -6.14
C GLU A 73 1.38 6.82 -5.06
N THR A 74 1.82 5.57 -5.18
CA THR A 74 1.72 4.59 -4.10
C THR A 74 3.06 3.90 -3.96
N ALA A 75 3.60 3.91 -2.75
CA ALA A 75 4.90 3.33 -2.45
C ALA A 75 4.77 2.29 -1.34
N TYR A 76 5.65 1.30 -1.41
CA TYR A 76 5.68 0.12 -0.57
C TYR A 76 7.13 -0.21 -0.22
N THR A 77 7.38 -0.64 1.01
CA THR A 77 8.70 -1.17 1.40
C THR A 77 8.59 -2.59 1.90
N THR A 78 9.75 -3.22 2.06
CA THR A 78 9.87 -4.48 2.78
C THR A 78 9.54 -4.27 4.26
N PHE A 79 8.80 -5.20 4.85
CA PHE A 79 8.48 -5.19 6.28
C PHE A 79 8.38 -6.62 6.82
N MET A 80 8.35 -6.75 8.15
CA MET A 80 8.12 -8.04 8.80
C MET A 80 6.64 -8.19 9.15
N LEU A 81 6.05 -9.35 8.90
CA LEU A 81 4.65 -9.66 9.21
C LEU A 81 4.60 -10.75 10.28
N ASP A 82 4.08 -10.40 11.44
CA ASP A 82 3.89 -11.32 12.57
C ASP A 82 2.54 -12.00 12.47
N LEU A 83 2.57 -13.32 12.38
CA LEU A 83 1.37 -14.12 12.20
C LEU A 83 0.75 -14.53 13.54
N PRO A 84 -0.58 -14.69 13.60
CA PRO A 84 -1.23 -15.41 14.69
C PRO A 84 -0.68 -16.84 14.73
N GLY A 85 0.09 -17.17 15.78
CA GLY A 85 0.84 -18.44 15.87
C GLY A 85 2.33 -18.25 16.17
N GLY A 86 2.83 -17.01 16.13
CA GLY A 86 4.21 -16.69 16.52
C GLY A 86 5.25 -16.79 15.40
N GLU A 87 4.84 -17.25 14.22
CA GLU A 87 5.68 -17.21 13.02
C GLU A 87 5.82 -15.79 12.48
N THR A 88 6.96 -15.52 11.85
CA THR A 88 7.22 -14.23 11.20
C THR A 88 7.61 -14.43 9.75
N VAL A 89 7.04 -13.59 8.87
CA VAL A 89 7.26 -13.61 7.43
C VAL A 89 7.84 -12.28 6.97
N THR A 90 8.87 -12.31 6.13
CA THR A 90 9.35 -11.10 5.46
C THR A 90 8.46 -10.79 4.27
N ALA A 91 7.73 -9.68 4.32
CA ALA A 91 6.88 -9.21 3.24
C ALA A 91 7.66 -8.27 2.31
N ILE A 92 7.81 -8.66 1.05
CA ILE A 92 8.60 -7.95 0.03
C ILE A 92 7.67 -7.48 -1.09
N PRO A 93 7.60 -6.18 -1.40
CA PRO A 93 6.74 -5.70 -2.47
C PRO A 93 7.25 -6.18 -3.83
N GLN A 94 6.36 -6.69 -4.68
CA GLN A 94 6.71 -6.96 -6.07
C GLN A 94 6.97 -5.67 -6.86
N LYS A 95 6.35 -4.56 -6.46
CA LYS A 95 6.50 -3.23 -7.05
C LYS A 95 6.60 -2.21 -5.91
N PRO A 96 7.80 -1.82 -5.45
CA PRO A 96 7.98 -0.92 -4.30
C PRO A 96 7.47 0.52 -4.52
N GLY A 97 7.07 0.89 -5.74
CA GLY A 97 6.82 2.28 -6.10
C GLY A 97 8.12 3.08 -6.22
N SER A 98 8.08 4.21 -6.91
CA SER A 98 9.25 5.09 -7.02
C SER A 98 9.46 5.89 -5.75
N GLY A 99 8.39 6.04 -4.96
CA GLY A 99 8.35 7.00 -3.89
C GLY A 99 8.21 8.41 -4.46
N MET A 100 7.82 9.32 -3.58
CA MET A 100 7.75 10.74 -3.85
C MET A 100 8.51 11.42 -2.72
N SER A 101 9.37 12.38 -3.06
CA SER A 101 10.16 13.08 -2.05
C SER A 101 9.39 14.24 -1.42
N ALA A 102 9.81 14.65 -0.22
CA ALA A 102 9.29 15.85 0.41
C ALA A 102 9.60 17.12 -0.41
N ASP A 103 10.73 17.15 -1.11
CA ASP A 103 11.11 18.28 -1.97
C ASP A 103 10.24 18.39 -3.22
N GLU A 104 9.84 17.26 -3.81
CA GLU A 104 8.85 17.24 -4.90
C GLU A 104 7.49 17.78 -4.42
N HIS A 105 7.06 17.41 -3.21
CA HIS A 105 5.84 17.94 -2.60
C HIS A 105 5.93 19.46 -2.42
N ARG A 106 7.02 19.94 -1.81
CA ARG A 106 7.28 21.38 -1.61
C ARG A 106 7.31 22.14 -2.94
N THR A 107 7.93 21.56 -3.97
CA THR A 107 7.99 22.17 -5.31
C THR A 107 6.59 22.33 -5.91
N MET A 108 5.73 21.32 -5.79
CA MET A 108 4.34 21.43 -6.24
C MET A 108 3.55 22.46 -5.44
N GLN A 109 3.71 22.47 -4.11
CA GLN A 109 3.06 23.46 -3.24
C GLN A 109 3.51 24.88 -3.59
N PHE A 110 4.81 25.10 -3.82
CA PHE A 110 5.35 26.39 -4.22
C PHE A 110 4.82 26.85 -5.58
N ASN A 111 4.80 25.97 -6.58
CA ASN A 111 4.39 26.30 -7.95
C ASN A 111 2.88 26.57 -8.10
N ARG A 112 2.05 26.06 -7.19
CA ARG A 112 0.58 26.13 -7.27
C ARG A 112 -0.05 26.95 -6.14
N GLY A 113 0.71 27.28 -5.10
CA GLY A 113 0.26 28.08 -3.97
C GLY A 113 -0.98 27.48 -3.29
N ASN A 114 -1.96 28.33 -3.01
CA ASN A 114 -3.16 27.99 -2.24
C ASN A 114 -4.15 27.08 -2.97
N GLU A 115 -3.98 26.87 -4.27
CA GLU A 115 -4.85 25.99 -5.07
C GLU A 115 -4.49 24.52 -4.89
N PHE A 116 -3.29 24.24 -4.37
CA PHE A 116 -2.79 22.89 -4.21
C PHE A 116 -3.24 22.26 -2.90
N VAL A 117 -3.78 21.05 -3.03
CA VAL A 117 -4.21 20.22 -1.90
C VAL A 117 -3.57 18.85 -2.06
N ALA A 118 -2.95 18.36 -1.00
CA ALA A 118 -2.42 17.00 -0.94
C ALA A 118 -3.19 16.18 0.10
N VAL A 119 -3.44 14.93 -0.23
CA VAL A 119 -3.99 13.91 0.65
C VAL A 119 -3.00 12.76 0.71
N GLU A 120 -2.77 12.23 1.90
CA GLU A 120 -1.97 11.02 2.07
C GLU A 120 -2.58 10.06 3.08
N GLU A 121 -2.45 8.78 2.78
CA GLU A 121 -2.80 7.67 3.65
C GLU A 121 -1.54 6.83 3.86
N ALA A 122 -1.30 6.41 5.10
CA ALA A 122 -0.06 5.74 5.46
C ALA A 122 -0.35 4.55 6.36
N ILE A 123 0.23 3.40 6.03
CA ILE A 123 0.18 2.21 6.87
C ILE A 123 1.43 2.25 7.77
N ARG A 124 1.24 2.48 9.06
CA ARG A 124 2.34 2.51 10.04
C ARG A 124 2.67 1.08 10.50
N PRO A 125 3.94 0.82 10.90
CA PRO A 125 4.24 -0.39 11.65
C PRO A 125 3.33 -0.54 12.87
N GLY A 126 3.04 -1.78 13.25
CA GLY A 126 2.12 -2.14 14.35
C GLY A 126 0.66 -2.25 13.91
N LYS A 127 0.32 -1.89 12.67
CA LYS A 127 -1.04 -2.07 12.14
C LYS A 127 -1.27 -3.51 11.70
N LYS A 128 -2.50 -3.99 11.91
CA LYS A 128 -2.96 -5.28 11.40
C LYS A 128 -3.24 -5.15 9.91
N VAL A 129 -2.59 -5.98 9.11
CA VAL A 129 -2.66 -5.90 7.65
C VAL A 129 -2.96 -7.26 7.05
N GLN A 130 -3.55 -7.24 5.86
CA GLN A 130 -3.70 -8.39 4.99
C GLN A 130 -2.77 -8.23 3.80
N VAL A 131 -2.01 -9.28 3.52
CA VAL A 131 -0.99 -9.32 2.47
C VAL A 131 -1.35 -10.43 1.50
N GLU A 132 -1.53 -10.09 0.22
CA GLU A 132 -1.75 -11.07 -0.83
C GLU A 132 -0.49 -11.19 -1.69
N GLY A 133 0.02 -12.40 -1.86
CA GLY A 133 1.28 -12.62 -2.55
C GLY A 133 1.66 -14.07 -2.77
N MET A 134 2.91 -14.26 -3.20
CA MET A 134 3.53 -15.57 -3.35
C MET A 134 4.42 -15.84 -2.14
N VAL A 135 4.05 -16.83 -1.33
CA VAL A 135 4.85 -17.32 -0.20
C VAL A 135 5.92 -18.26 -0.74
N VAL A 136 7.16 -18.06 -0.30
CA VAL A 136 8.32 -18.89 -0.62
C VAL A 136 9.16 -19.08 0.62
N ARG A 137 9.89 -20.20 0.71
CA ARG A 137 10.89 -20.40 1.75
C ARG A 137 12.29 -20.18 1.19
N ARG A 138 13.06 -19.28 1.79
CA ARG A 138 14.46 -19.00 1.40
C ARG A 138 15.35 -19.02 2.62
N ASN A 139 16.44 -19.79 2.56
CA ASN A 139 17.39 -19.93 3.67
C ASN A 139 16.72 -20.28 5.00
N GLY A 140 15.67 -21.12 4.96
CA GLY A 140 14.89 -21.52 6.14
C GLY A 140 13.85 -20.49 6.61
N GLN A 141 13.87 -19.26 6.10
CA GLN A 141 12.94 -18.18 6.44
C GLN A 141 11.78 -18.09 5.47
N TRP A 142 10.61 -17.68 5.97
CA TRP A 142 9.43 -17.43 5.16
C TRP A 142 9.47 -16.01 4.59
N GLU A 143 9.24 -15.91 3.27
CA GLU A 143 9.06 -14.65 2.57
C GLU A 143 7.73 -14.65 1.83
N ILE A 144 7.06 -13.50 1.76
CA ILE A 144 5.91 -13.28 0.88
C ILE A 144 6.20 -12.14 -0.08
N LYS A 145 6.26 -12.45 -1.38
CA LYS A 145 6.33 -11.43 -2.43
C LYS A 145 4.93 -10.92 -2.72
N TYR A 146 4.59 -9.77 -2.17
CA TYR A 146 3.22 -9.28 -2.18
C TYR A 146 2.92 -8.34 -3.34
N LYS A 147 1.69 -8.45 -3.85
CA LYS A 147 1.11 -7.60 -4.90
C LYS A 147 0.07 -6.64 -4.35
N LEU A 148 -0.56 -6.99 -3.23
CA LEU A 148 -1.60 -6.21 -2.58
C LEU A 148 -1.35 -6.21 -1.07
N LEU A 149 -1.52 -5.03 -0.47
CA LEU A 149 -1.44 -4.79 0.95
C LEU A 149 -2.68 -4.00 1.36
N THR A 150 -3.41 -4.52 2.34
CA THR A 150 -4.64 -3.91 2.84
C THR A 150 -4.48 -3.64 4.33
N ASP A 151 -4.70 -2.40 4.77
CA ASP A 151 -4.88 -2.10 6.19
C ASP A 151 -6.24 -2.63 6.63
N LEU A 152 -6.27 -3.51 7.62
CA LEU A 152 -7.51 -4.09 8.13
C LEU A 152 -8.18 -3.23 9.21
N GLY A 153 -7.54 -2.15 9.64
CA GLY A 153 -8.05 -1.29 10.69
C GLY A 153 -7.95 -1.96 12.07
N GLY A 154 -7.34 -1.23 12.99
CA GLY A 154 -7.52 -1.36 14.44
C GLY A 154 -7.79 0.05 14.96
N ALA A 155 -8.65 0.17 15.98
CA ALA A 155 -9.41 1.35 16.44
C ALA A 155 -8.67 2.69 16.72
N ASP A 156 -7.47 2.91 16.19
CA ASP A 156 -6.71 4.16 16.33
C ASP A 156 -6.55 4.82 14.96
N GLY A 157 -7.45 5.74 14.64
CA GLY A 157 -7.31 6.59 13.45
C GLY A 157 -8.57 7.22 12.86
N ALA A 158 -9.70 7.24 13.57
CA ALA A 158 -10.81 8.13 13.21
C ALA A 158 -10.45 9.58 13.59
N ASP A 159 -9.47 10.18 12.89
CA ASP A 159 -9.37 11.64 12.85
C ASP A 159 -10.46 12.14 11.89
N SER A 160 -11.65 12.26 12.47
CA SER A 160 -12.82 12.84 11.86
C SER A 160 -12.64 14.34 11.75
N THR A 161 -11.80 14.79 10.83
CA THR A 161 -11.80 16.20 10.39
C THR A 161 -12.96 16.45 9.42
N ALA A 162 -14.19 16.14 9.87
CA ALA A 162 -15.40 16.67 9.28
C ALA A 162 -15.58 18.12 9.76
N ARG A 163 -14.82 19.06 9.18
CA ARG A 163 -15.10 20.49 9.32
C ARG A 163 -16.37 20.82 8.52
N ARG A 164 -17.52 20.71 9.20
CA ARG A 164 -18.78 21.36 8.79
C ARG A 164 -18.50 22.85 8.61
N LYS A 165 -18.73 23.35 7.39
CA LYS A 165 -18.92 24.78 7.11
C LYS A 165 -20.05 25.30 8.00
N LYS A 166 -19.81 26.43 8.67
CA LYS A 166 -20.83 27.29 9.24
C LYS A 166 -21.01 28.47 8.30
#